data_AF-A0A3D4TEM0-F1
#
_entry.id   AF-A0A3D4TEM0-F1
#
_cell.length_a   1.000
_cell.length_b   1.000
_cell.length_c   1.000
_cell.angle_alpha   90.00
_cell.angle_beta   90.00
_cell.angle_gamma   90.00
#
_symmetry.space_group_name_H-M   'P 1'
#
loop_
_entity.id
_entity.type
_entity.pdbx_description
1 polymer ?
#
loop_
_entity_poly.entity_id
_entity_poly.type
_entity_poly.pdbx_seq_one_letter_code
_entity_poly.pdbx_strand_id
1 'polypeptide(L)'
;MLDKAEEDFLVFWEQRRAAGMNHPLTLIKGFSLGLAIGLGVVLMLETGWYQRADMVAHGKMNAWVLLIGLSLIAAFLSFFYSRYRWEMNEQHYQEIRIKKKKLSQQPDQTV
;
A
#
# COMPACT_ATOMS: atom_id res chain seq x y z
N MET A 1 13.91 11.42 26.04
CA MET A 1 12.44 11.43 26.15
C MET A 1 11.87 11.00 24.79
N LEU A 2 10.72 10.33 24.72
CA LEU A 2 10.08 10.08 23.42
C LEU A 2 9.52 11.39 22.88
N ASP A 3 9.52 11.54 21.55
CA ASP A 3 8.86 12.69 20.94
C ASP A 3 7.33 12.55 21.00
N LYS A 4 6.59 13.66 21.04
CA LYS A 4 5.12 13.62 21.08
C LYS A 4 4.54 12.85 19.90
N ALA A 5 5.13 12.99 18.72
CA ALA A 5 4.72 12.25 17.54
C ALA A 5 4.90 10.73 17.69
N GLU A 6 5.93 10.27 18.41
CA GLU A 6 6.18 8.83 18.67
C GLU A 6 5.13 8.27 19.65
N GLU A 7 4.75 9.04 20.67
CA GLU A 7 3.71 8.64 21.63
C GLU A 7 2.32 8.59 20.99
N ASP A 8 1.97 9.60 20.19
CA ASP A 8 0.72 9.64 19.45
C ASP A 8 0.63 8.46 18.46
N PHE A 9 1.74 8.12 17.79
CA PHE A 9 1.81 6.96 16.91
C PHE A 9 1.61 5.64 17.67
N LEU A 10 2.19 5.48 18.87
CA LEU A 10 2.00 4.27 19.69
C LEU A 10 0.52 4.04 20.03
N VAL A 11 -0.17 5.09 20.50
CA VAL A 11 -1.60 5.00 20.87
C VAL A 11 -2.46 4.70 19.64
N PHE A 12 -2.21 5.41 18.55
CA PHE A 12 -2.90 5.19 17.28
C PHE A 12 -2.72 3.76 16.76
N TRP A 13 -1.47 3.26 16.76
CA TRP A 13 -1.17 1.93 16.24
C TRP A 13 -1.67 0.81 17.15
N GLU A 14 -1.68 0.99 18.47
CA GLU A 14 -2.28 0.02 19.41
C GLU A 14 -3.77 -0.18 19.17
N GLN A 15 -4.51 0.93 19.04
CA GLN A 15 -5.95 0.88 18.72
C GLN A 15 -6.18 0.21 17.36
N ARG A 16 -5.33 0.52 16.37
CA ARG A 16 -5.48 0.00 15.01
C ARG A 16 -5.05 -1.46 14.87
N ARG A 17 -4.03 -1.91 15.62
CA ARG A 17 -3.58 -3.32 15.66
C ARG A 17 -4.69 -4.23 16.20
N ALA A 18 -5.43 -3.76 17.20
CA ALA A 18 -6.52 -4.53 17.81
C ALA A 18 -7.64 -4.90 16.80
N ALA A 19 -7.82 -4.10 15.75
CA ALA A 19 -8.77 -4.39 14.67
C ALA A 19 -8.31 -5.50 13.70
N GLY A 20 -7.07 -5.98 13.82
CA GLY A 20 -6.53 -7.10 13.05
C GLY A 20 -6.04 -6.74 11.64
N MET A 21 -5.25 -7.65 11.07
CA MET A 21 -4.55 -7.51 9.79
C MET A 21 -5.49 -7.51 8.57
N ASN A 22 -6.70 -8.05 8.71
CA ASN A 22 -7.67 -8.25 7.64
C ASN A 22 -8.61 -7.05 7.50
N HIS A 23 -8.07 -5.85 7.25
CA HIS A 23 -8.92 -4.67 7.07
C HIS A 23 -9.47 -4.62 5.63
N PRO A 24 -10.79 -4.79 5.41
CA PRO A 24 -11.39 -4.79 4.07
C PRO A 24 -11.27 -3.43 3.36
N LEU A 25 -11.04 -2.35 4.12
CA LEU A 25 -10.84 -1.00 3.60
C LEU A 25 -9.59 -0.85 2.73
N THR A 26 -8.58 -1.72 2.88
CA THR A 26 -7.36 -1.61 2.06
C THR A 26 -7.55 -2.15 0.66
N LEU A 27 -8.47 -3.11 0.46
CA LEU A 27 -8.87 -3.59 -0.87
C LEU A 27 -9.55 -2.49 -1.69
N ILE A 28 -10.37 -1.65 -1.05
CA ILE A 28 -11.08 -0.54 -1.70
C ILE A 28 -10.11 0.53 -2.22
N LYS A 29 -9.03 0.81 -1.47
CA LYS A 29 -8.02 1.79 -1.90
C LYS A 29 -7.23 1.31 -3.11
N GLY A 30 -6.77 0.07 -3.14
CA GLY A 30 -6.05 -0.42 -4.32
C GLY A 30 -6.95 -0.62 -5.53
N PHE A 31 -8.25 -0.88 -5.33
CA PHE A 31 -9.23 -0.87 -6.43
C PHE A 31 -9.35 0.50 -7.11
N SER A 32 -9.38 1.60 -6.35
CA SER A 32 -9.42 2.96 -6.92
C SER A 32 -8.18 3.30 -7.76
N LEU A 33 -7.00 2.85 -7.34
CA LEU A 33 -5.76 3.06 -8.09
C LEU A 33 -5.72 2.21 -9.36
N GLY A 34 -6.15 0.94 -9.28
CA GLY A 34 -6.29 0.07 -10.44
C GLY A 34 -7.27 0.63 -11.47
N LEU A 35 -8.40 1.19 -11.02
CA LEU A 35 -9.35 1.88 -11.89
C LEU A 35 -8.75 3.12 -12.55
N ALA A 36 -8.01 3.96 -11.81
CA ALA A 36 -7.38 5.16 -12.37
C ALA A 36 -6.37 4.81 -13.47
N ILE A 37 -5.55 3.77 -13.25
CA ILE A 37 -4.60 3.27 -14.26
C ILE A 37 -5.35 2.70 -15.46
N GLY A 38 -6.39 1.89 -15.24
CA GLY A 38 -7.23 1.34 -16.31
C GLY A 38 -7.87 2.44 -17.17
N LEU A 39 -8.41 3.48 -16.53
CA LEU A 39 -8.96 4.66 -17.20
C LEU A 39 -7.89 5.39 -18.03
N GLY A 40 -6.68 5.55 -17.48
CA GLY A 40 -5.56 6.15 -18.20
C GLY A 40 -5.17 5.34 -19.44
N VAL A 41 -5.14 4.02 -19.35
CA VAL A 41 -4.85 3.13 -20.48
C VAL A 41 -5.91 3.27 -21.58
N VAL A 42 -7.20 3.28 -21.22
CA VAL A 42 -8.30 3.45 -22.19
C VAL A 42 -8.21 4.81 -22.88
N LEU A 43 -8.03 5.89 -22.13
CA LEU A 43 -7.87 7.23 -22.71
C LEU A 43 -6.65 7.31 -23.64
N MET A 44 -5.55 6.66 -23.27
CA MET A 44 -4.33 6.65 -24.07
C MET A 44 -4.49 5.87 -25.38
N LEU A 45 -5.32 4.82 -25.41
CA LEU A 45 -5.67 4.12 -26.65
C LEU A 45 -6.53 5.00 -27.58
N GLU A 46 -7.53 5.72 -27.04
CA GLU A 46 -8.37 6.66 -27.81
C GLU A 46 -7.58 7.82 -28.43
N THR A 47 -6.42 8.19 -27.86
CA THR A 47 -5.56 9.23 -28.48
C THR A 47 -4.90 8.80 -29.80
N GLY A 48 -4.97 7.52 -30.17
CA GLY A 48 -4.42 7.03 -31.45
C GLY A 48 -2.91 7.21 -31.59
N TRP A 49 -2.18 7.40 -30.49
CA TRP A 49 -0.75 7.74 -30.47
C TRP A 49 0.13 6.70 -31.19
N TYR A 50 -0.34 5.46 -31.36
CA TYR A 50 0.44 4.38 -31.99
C TYR A 50 -0.42 3.51 -32.93
N GLN A 51 -0.41 3.85 -34.23
CA GLN A 51 -1.13 3.13 -35.30
C GLN A 51 -0.84 1.61 -35.35
N ARG A 52 0.36 1.16 -34.97
CA ARG A 52 0.70 -0.28 -34.88
C ARG A 52 0.09 -0.97 -33.66
N ALA A 53 -0.05 -0.28 -32.53
CA ALA A 53 -0.73 -0.82 -31.35
C ALA A 53 -2.22 -0.97 -31.64
N ASP A 54 -2.79 0.01 -32.36
CA ASP A 54 -4.18 -0.01 -32.80
C ASP A 54 -4.46 -1.15 -33.79
N MET A 55 -3.55 -1.39 -34.75
CA MET A 55 -3.67 -2.50 -35.70
C MET A 55 -3.52 -3.89 -35.04
N VAL A 56 -2.68 -4.02 -34.01
CA VAL A 56 -2.50 -5.29 -33.27
C VAL A 56 -3.60 -5.52 -32.24
N ALA A 57 -4.12 -4.46 -31.61
CA ALA A 57 -5.29 -4.50 -30.73
C ALA A 57 -6.56 -4.90 -31.50
N HIS A 58 -6.78 -4.33 -32.68
CA HIS A 58 -7.91 -4.72 -33.54
C HIS A 58 -7.69 -6.06 -34.28
N GLY A 59 -6.44 -6.49 -34.50
CA GLY A 59 -6.12 -7.63 -35.36
C GLY A 59 -5.77 -8.96 -34.66
N LYS A 60 -5.22 -8.95 -33.43
CA LYS A 60 -4.69 -10.18 -32.77
C LYS A 60 -4.81 -10.24 -31.25
N MET A 61 -4.91 -9.10 -30.54
CA MET A 61 -5.03 -9.10 -29.07
C MET A 61 -6.49 -8.96 -28.64
N ASN A 62 -6.99 -9.95 -27.91
CA ASN A 62 -8.29 -9.84 -27.26
C ASN A 62 -8.20 -8.81 -26.12
N ALA A 63 -8.91 -7.68 -26.25
CA ALA A 63 -8.97 -6.60 -25.25
C ALA A 63 -9.29 -7.11 -23.83
N TRP A 64 -10.05 -8.20 -23.72
CA TRP A 64 -10.34 -8.87 -22.45
C TRP A 64 -9.09 -9.40 -21.75
N VAL A 65 -8.09 -9.90 -22.48
CA VAL A 65 -6.85 -10.44 -21.89
C VAL A 65 -6.02 -9.31 -21.26
N LEU A 66 -5.95 -8.15 -21.91
CA LEU A 66 -5.28 -6.97 -21.36
C LEU A 66 -5.99 -6.45 -20.10
N LEU A 67 -7.32 -6.36 -20.14
CA LEU A 67 -8.12 -5.94 -18.99
C LEU A 67 -7.97 -6.90 -17.81
N ILE A 68 -8.01 -8.21 -18.06
CA ILE A 68 -7.83 -9.23 -17.03
C ILE A 68 -6.40 -9.18 -16.46
N GLY A 69 -5.38 -9.07 -17.32
CA GLY A 69 -3.98 -8.96 -16.89
C GLY A 69 -3.75 -7.74 -16.01
N LEU A 70 -4.25 -6.57 -16.43
CA LEU A 70 -4.14 -5.34 -15.65
C LEU A 70 -4.90 -5.43 -14.32
N SER A 71 -6.09 -6.02 -14.33
CA SER A 71 -6.90 -6.24 -13.12
C SER A 71 -6.19 -7.17 -12.13
N LEU A 72 -5.57 -8.24 -12.61
CA LEU A 72 -4.81 -9.17 -11.77
C LEU A 72 -3.57 -8.50 -11.15
N ILE A 73 -2.82 -7.73 -11.93
CA ILE A 73 -1.65 -7.00 -11.42
C ILE A 73 -2.08 -5.96 -10.38
N ALA A 74 -3.15 -5.20 -10.65
CA ALA A 74 -3.68 -4.23 -9.71
C ALA A 74 -4.17 -4.87 -8.41
N ALA A 75 -4.89 -5.99 -8.50
CA ALA A 75 -5.35 -6.74 -7.34
C ALA A 75 -4.17 -7.29 -6.51
N PHE A 76 -3.18 -7.87 -7.18
CA PHE A 76 -1.98 -8.39 -6.53
C PHE A 76 -1.19 -7.28 -5.83
N LEU A 77 -0.93 -6.16 -6.51
CA LEU A 77 -0.23 -5.01 -5.93
C LEU A 77 -1.01 -4.40 -4.76
N SER A 78 -2.33 -4.27 -4.86
CA SER A 78 -3.18 -3.79 -3.77
C SER A 78 -3.03 -4.67 -2.52
N PHE A 79 -3.13 -5.98 -2.70
CA PHE A 79 -3.03 -6.94 -1.62
C PHE A 79 -1.64 -6.92 -0.99
N PHE A 80 -0.59 -6.97 -1.83
CA PHE A 80 0.79 -6.97 -1.38
C PHE A 80 1.16 -5.66 -0.67
N TYR A 81 0.80 -4.51 -1.24
CA TYR A 81 1.08 -3.20 -0.64
C TYR A 81 0.38 -3.02 0.71
N SER A 82 -0.87 -3.49 0.84
CA SER A 82 -1.59 -3.51 2.12
C SER A 82 -0.82 -4.28 3.18
N ARG A 83 -0.35 -5.49 2.82
CA ARG A 83 0.39 -6.37 3.73
C ARG A 83 1.73 -5.74 4.13
N TYR A 84 2.48 -5.23 3.16
CA TYR A 84 3.77 -4.59 3.38
C TYR A 84 3.67 -3.36 4.29
N ARG A 85 2.67 -2.50 4.07
CA ARG A 85 2.45 -1.31 4.92
C ARG A 85 2.12 -1.69 6.36
N TRP A 86 1.37 -2.76 6.56
CA TRP A 86 1.08 -3.28 7.90
C TRP A 86 2.35 -3.73 8.61
N GLU A 87 3.19 -4.51 7.93
CA GLU A 87 4.45 -5.01 8.48
C GLU A 87 5.43 -3.88 8.80
N MET A 88 5.53 -2.88 7.93
CA MET A 88 6.40 -1.72 8.15
C MET A 88 5.99 -0.92 9.39
N ASN A 89 4.69 -0.65 9.55
CA ASN A 89 4.18 0.05 10.73
C ASN A 89 4.36 -0.78 12.01
N GLU A 90 4.21 -2.11 11.91
CA GLU A 90 4.45 -3.02 13.03
C GLU A 90 5.91 -2.99 13.46
N GLN A 91 6.85 -3.03 12.51
CA GLN A 91 8.27 -2.91 12.79
C GLN A 91 8.59 -1.56 13.48
N HIS A 92 8.08 -0.45 12.92
CA HIS A 92 8.29 0.88 13.49
C HIS A 92 7.77 0.99 14.94
N TYR A 93 6.61 0.39 15.22
CA TYR A 93 6.09 0.33 16.59
C TYR A 93 7.01 -0.43 17.55
N GLN A 94 7.59 -1.57 17.13
CA GLN A 94 8.51 -2.33 17.97
C GLN A 94 9.80 -1.54 18.23
N GLU A 95 10.31 -0.83 17.22
CA GLU A 95 11.48 0.06 17.37
C GLU A 95 11.25 1.14 18.44
N ILE A 96 10.11 1.83 18.37
CA ILE A 96 9.74 2.86 19.37
C ILE A 96 9.59 2.24 20.77
N ARG A 97 9.02 1.04 20.89
CA ARG A 97 8.92 0.34 22.18
C ARG A 97 10.26 -0.06 22.76
N ILE A 98 11.19 -0.51 21.94
CA ILE A 98 12.56 -0.83 22.37
C ILE A 98 13.25 0.45 22.86
N LYS A 99 13.10 1.56 22.12
CA LYS A 99 13.61 2.88 22.53
C LYS A 99 13.02 3.31 23.88
N LYS A 100 11.70 3.16 24.08
CA LYS A 100 11.02 3.43 25.36
C LYS A 100 11.60 2.61 26.51
N LYS A 101 11.78 1.29 26.31
CA LYS A 101 12.35 0.39 27.32
C LYS A 101 13.78 0.78 27.69
N LYS A 102 14.63 1.08 26.71
CA LYS A 102 16.01 1.56 26.94
C LYS A 102 16.04 2.85 27.75
N LEU A 103 15.14 3.79 27.44
CA LEU A 103 15.01 5.04 28.19
C LEU A 103 14.52 4.81 29.63
N SER A 104 13.66 3.81 29.84
CA SER A 104 13.14 3.43 31.17
C SER A 104 14.16 2.67 32.01
N GLN A 105 15.10 1.97 31.36
CA GLN A 105 16.20 1.21 31.96
C GLN A 105 17.48 2.02 32.13
N GLN A 106 17.46 3.32 31.82
CA GLN A 106 18.46 4.29 32.26
C GLN A 106 17.96 5.07 33.49
N PRO A 107 17.80 4.46 34.67
CA PRO A 107 17.94 5.21 35.91
C PRO A 107 19.46 5.28 36.22
N ASP A 108 20.00 6.49 36.33
CA ASP A 108 21.18 6.76 37.17
C ASP A 108 22.58 6.37 36.62
N GLN A 109 23.03 7.01 35.53
CA GLN A 109 24.47 7.11 35.20
C GLN A 109 24.94 8.55 34.95
N THR A 110 24.41 9.49 35.75
CA THR A 110 25.01 10.83 35.87
C THR A 110 25.14 11.18 37.34
N VAL A 111 26.18 10.62 37.97
CA VAL A 111 26.83 11.18 39.16
C VAL A 111 28.11 11.85 38.69
#